data_AF-A0A5D0IPW4-F1
#
_entry.id   AF-A0A5D0IPW4-F1
#
_cell.length_a   1.000
_cell.length_b   1.000
_cell.length_c   1.000
_cell.angle_alpha   90.00
_cell.angle_beta   90.00
_cell.angle_gamma   90.00
#
_symmetry.space_group_name_H-M   'P 1'
#
loop_
_entity.id
_entity.type
_entity.pdbx_description
1 polymer ?
#
loop_
_entity_poly.entity_id
_entity_poly.type
_entity_poly.pdbx_seq_one_letter_code
_entity_poly.pdbx_strand_id
1 'polypeptide(L)'
;MLQPLAHYGCHFLLPLAIAFIWYKPIWVKAYFIMLLGILIDLDHLLATPIFDPNRCSINFHPLHSYYAIGIYIILLFPKKTRLIGLGLVVHIIADITDCSFM
;
A
#
# COMPACT_ATOMS: atom_id res chain seq x y z
N MET A 1 -11.38 10.54 -13.64
CA MET A 1 -10.07 11.25 -13.62
C MET A 1 -9.52 11.41 -12.21
N LEU A 2 -10.36 11.75 -11.21
CA LEU A 2 -9.91 11.94 -9.83
C LEU A 2 -9.45 10.64 -9.14
N GLN A 3 -10.18 9.55 -9.34
CA GLN A 3 -9.87 8.22 -8.79
C GLN A 3 -8.41 7.77 -9.07
N PRO A 4 -7.95 7.62 -10.34
CA PRO A 4 -6.58 7.17 -10.59
C PRO A 4 -5.52 8.15 -10.09
N LEU A 5 -5.81 9.45 -10.09
CA LEU A 5 -4.91 10.46 -9.53
C LEU A 5 -4.77 10.30 -8.01
N ALA A 6 -5.87 10.04 -7.31
CA ALA A 6 -5.88 9.80 -5.87
C ALA A 6 -5.18 8.47 -5.53
N HIS A 7 -5.57 7.37 -6.17
CA HIS A 7 -5.02 6.04 -5.94
C HIS A 7 -3.50 5.98 -6.21
N TYR A 8 -3.06 6.27 -7.44
CA TYR A 8 -1.63 6.23 -7.75
C TYR A 8 -0.87 7.35 -7.03
N GLY A 9 -1.47 8.53 -6.88
CA GLY A 9 -0.90 9.61 -6.08
C GLY A 9 -0.61 9.16 -4.65
N CYS A 10 -1.52 8.43 -4.01
CA CYS A 10 -1.31 7.85 -2.68
C CYS A 10 -0.17 6.83 -2.68
N HIS A 11 -0.11 5.92 -3.65
CA HIS A 11 0.98 4.93 -3.77
C HIS A 11 2.38 5.56 -3.83
N PHE A 12 2.54 6.73 -4.44
CA PHE A 12 3.85 7.37 -4.58
C PHE A 12 4.11 8.51 -3.59
N LEU A 13 3.12 9.36 -3.30
CA LEU A 13 3.31 10.57 -2.50
C LEU A 13 3.24 10.31 -0.99
N LEU A 14 2.41 9.36 -0.51
CA LEU A 14 2.36 9.03 0.91
C LEU A 14 3.67 8.42 1.41
N PRO A 15 4.28 7.42 0.73
CA PRO A 15 5.60 6.93 1.13
C PRO A 15 6.65 8.03 1.10
N LEU A 16 6.58 8.92 0.12
CA LEU A 16 7.53 10.03 -0.02
C LEU A 16 7.42 10.99 1.17
N ALA A 17 6.20 11.43 1.49
CA ALA A 17 5.93 12.28 2.64
C ALA A 17 6.40 11.61 3.94
N ILE A 18 6.10 10.32 4.13
CA ILE A 18 6.50 9.60 5.34
C ILE A 18 8.02 9.50 5.46
N ALA A 19 8.70 9.18 4.36
CA ALA A 19 10.14 9.06 4.33
C ALA A 19 10.83 10.39 4.64
N PHE A 20 10.36 11.49 4.06
CA PHE A 20 10.95 12.81 4.29
C PHE A 20 10.70 13.34 5.70
N ILE A 21 9.50 13.17 6.26
CA ILE A 21 9.12 13.72 7.56
C ILE A 21 9.75 12.92 8.70
N TRP A 22 9.62 11.59 8.71
CA TRP A 22 10.01 10.76 9.85
C TRP A 22 11.33 10.00 9.67
N TYR A 23 11.83 9.85 8.44
CA TYR A 23 13.06 9.11 8.13
C TYR A 23 14.11 9.97 7.42
N LYS A 24 14.09 11.29 7.64
CA LYS A 24 14.94 12.29 6.96
C LYS A 24 16.40 11.89 6.74
N PRO A 25 17.15 11.30 7.71
CA PRO A 25 18.55 10.94 7.50
C PRO A 25 18.76 9.84 6.44
N ILE A 26 17.74 9.02 6.19
CA ILE A 26 17.77 7.87 5.27
C ILE A 26 16.58 7.89 4.30
N TRP A 27 16.02 9.07 4.01
CA TRP A 27 14.72 9.20 3.37
C TRP A 27 14.64 8.49 2.01
N VAL A 28 15.71 8.53 1.20
CA VAL A 28 15.74 7.85 -0.11
C VAL A 28 15.55 6.34 0.08
N LYS A 29 16.32 5.74 1.00
CA LYS A 29 16.23 4.31 1.32
C LYS A 29 14.86 3.97 1.91
N ALA A 30 14.36 4.81 2.84
CA ALA A 30 13.05 4.63 3.46
C ALA A 30 11.91 4.67 2.44
N TYR A 31 11.98 5.62 1.50
CA TYR A 31 11.03 5.77 0.41
C TYR A 31 10.96 4.52 -0.47
N PHE A 32 12.11 4.06 -0.98
CA PHE A 32 12.15 2.87 -1.83
C PHE A 32 11.72 1.60 -1.09
N ILE A 33 12.08 1.44 0.18
CA ILE A 33 11.61 0.29 0.97
C ILE A 33 10.08 0.31 1.12
N MET A 34 9.48 1.47 1.38
CA MET A 34 8.02 1.57 1.45
C MET A 34 7.36 1.36 0.09
N LEU A 35 7.98 1.82 -1.01
CA LEU A 35 7.49 1.64 -2.36
C LEU A 35 7.46 0.16 -2.80
N LEU A 36 8.34 -0.68 -2.24
CA LEU A 36 8.24 -2.14 -2.43
C LEU A 36 6.94 -2.73 -1.89
N GLY A 37 6.15 -1.99 -1.10
CA GLY A 37 4.79 -2.38 -0.71
C GLY A 37 3.90 -2.70 -1.91
N ILE A 38 4.09 -2.01 -3.04
CA ILE A 38 3.36 -2.24 -4.31
C ILE A 38 3.46 -3.69 -4.80
N LEU A 39 4.47 -4.45 -4.38
CA LEU A 39 4.61 -5.85 -4.76
C LEU A 39 3.46 -6.74 -4.26
N ILE A 40 2.64 -6.31 -3.30
CA ILE A 40 1.47 -7.09 -2.89
C ILE A 40 0.38 -7.13 -3.97
N ASP A 41 0.34 -6.17 -4.90
CA ASP A 41 -0.56 -6.17 -6.07
C ASP A 41 -0.33 -7.36 -7.01
N LEU A 42 0.79 -8.08 -6.87
CA LEU A 42 1.01 -9.30 -7.65
C LEU A 42 -0.07 -10.36 -7.39
N ASP A 43 -0.82 -10.28 -6.28
CA ASP A 43 -1.97 -11.14 -6.02
C ASP A 43 -3.19 -10.82 -6.92
N HIS A 44 -3.21 -9.68 -7.63
CA HIS A 44 -4.20 -9.37 -8.66
C HIS A 44 -4.13 -10.35 -9.83
N LEU A 45 -2.97 -10.95 -10.08
CA LEU A 45 -2.78 -11.97 -11.12
C LEU A 45 -3.61 -13.24 -10.83
N LEU A 46 -4.12 -13.41 -9.61
CA LEU A 46 -5.00 -14.51 -9.23
C LEU A 46 -6.48 -14.25 -9.53
N ALA A 47 -6.85 -13.03 -9.94
CA ALA A 47 -8.23 -12.66 -10.23
C ALA A 47 -8.60 -12.86 -11.70
N THR A 48 -9.89 -13.13 -11.95
CA THR A 48 -10.48 -13.13 -13.30
C THR A 48 -11.72 -12.23 -13.31
N PRO A 49 -11.75 -11.15 -14.11
CA PRO A 49 -10.65 -10.63 -14.93
C PRO A 49 -9.52 -10.03 -14.07
N ILE A 50 -8.29 -10.00 -14.59
CA ILE A 50 -7.12 -9.45 -13.87
C ILE A 50 -7.35 -7.97 -13.53
N PHE A 51 -7.80 -7.17 -14.51
CA PHE A 51 -8.17 -5.76 -14.31
C PHE A 51 -9.68 -5.60 -14.38
N ASP A 52 -10.25 -4.99 -13.34
CA ASP A 52 -11.68 -4.62 -13.28
C ASP A 52 -11.80 -3.25 -12.59
N PRO A 53 -12.24 -2.19 -13.29
CA PRO A 53 -12.37 -0.87 -12.70
C PRO A 53 -13.48 -0.77 -11.64
N ASN A 54 -14.38 -1.76 -11.58
CA ASN A 54 -15.49 -1.83 -10.64
C ASN A 54 -15.27 -2.88 -9.53
N ARG A 55 -14.02 -3.33 -9.31
CA ARG A 55 -13.66 -4.17 -8.17
C ARG A 55 -12.83 -3.44 -7.11
N CYS A 56 -13.31 -3.49 -5.86
CA CYS A 56 -12.51 -3.10 -4.70
C CYS A 56 -11.54 -4.22 -4.31
N SER A 57 -10.25 -3.92 -4.23
CA SER A 57 -9.21 -4.90 -3.86
C SER A 57 -9.29 -5.38 -2.41
N ILE A 58 -9.76 -4.51 -1.51
CA ILE A 58 -9.81 -4.77 -0.07
C ILE A 58 -10.72 -5.97 0.23
N ASN A 59 -10.15 -6.97 0.90
CA ASN A 59 -10.79 -8.24 1.22
C ASN A 59 -11.23 -9.08 0.00
N PHE A 60 -10.84 -8.70 -1.22
CA PHE A 60 -11.01 -9.50 -2.42
C PHE A 60 -9.78 -10.36 -2.70
N HIS A 61 -8.59 -9.74 -2.67
CA HIS A 61 -7.33 -10.44 -2.96
C HIS A 61 -6.65 -10.98 -1.68
N PRO A 62 -5.88 -12.09 -1.76
CA PRO A 62 -5.27 -12.72 -0.58
C PRO A 62 -4.38 -11.81 0.28
N LEU A 63 -3.52 -11.00 -0.33
CA LEU A 63 -2.62 -10.05 0.36
C LEU A 63 -3.33 -8.76 0.74
N HIS A 64 -4.53 -8.52 0.20
CA HIS A 64 -5.42 -7.43 0.56
C HIS A 64 -6.53 -7.87 1.55
N SER A 65 -6.46 -9.11 2.07
CA SER A 65 -7.40 -9.64 3.04
C SER A 65 -7.27 -8.97 4.41
N TYR A 66 -8.34 -8.93 5.20
CA TYR A 66 -8.29 -8.39 6.56
C TYR A 66 -7.25 -9.09 7.45
N TYR A 67 -6.99 -10.39 7.21
CA TYR A 67 -5.93 -11.12 7.89
C TYR A 67 -4.54 -10.60 7.53
N ALA A 68 -4.26 -10.37 6.24
CA ALA A 68 -2.99 -9.82 5.77
C ALA A 68 -2.80 -8.39 6.30
N ILE A 69 -3.83 -7.54 6.22
CA ILE A 69 -3.83 -6.17 6.75
C ILE A 69 -3.52 -6.17 8.26
N GLY A 70 -4.13 -7.09 9.02
CA GLY A 70 -3.84 -7.25 10.44
C GLY A 70 -2.36 -7.55 10.72
N ILE A 71 -1.74 -8.43 9.92
CA ILE A 71 -0.30 -8.71 10.00
C ILE A 71 0.51 -7.44 9.68
N TYR A 72 0.15 -6.67 8.66
CA TYR A 72 0.88 -5.46 8.28
C TYR A 72 0.86 -4.40 9.38
N ILE A 73 -0.29 -4.25 10.06
CA ILE A 73 -0.42 -3.38 11.25
C ILE A 73 0.49 -3.89 12.37
N ILE A 74 0.55 -5.21 12.62
CA ILE A 74 1.45 -5.79 13.62
C ILE A 74 2.93 -5.51 13.28
N LEU A 75 3.31 -5.50 11.99
CA LEU A 75 4.68 -5.19 11.58
C LEU A 75 5.11 -3.75 11.90
N LEU A 76 4.19 -2.83 12.19
CA LEU A 76 4.50 -1.45 12.61
C LEU A 76 5.17 -1.38 14.00
N PHE A 77 4.87 -2.33 14.90
CA PHE A 77 5.36 -2.26 16.29
C PHE A 77 6.86 -2.56 16.39
N PRO A 78 7.39 -3.68 15.85
CA PRO A 78 8.81 -3.99 15.97
C PRO A 78 9.67 -3.04 15.14
N LYS A 79 10.70 -2.44 15.76
CA LYS A 79 11.59 -1.47 15.08
C LYS A 79 12.23 -2.02 13.80
N LYS A 80 12.52 -3.33 13.76
CA LYS A 80 13.16 -3.99 12.61
C LYS A 80 12.25 -4.09 11.38
N THR A 81 10.96 -4.31 11.59
CA THR A 81 9.97 -4.52 10.52
C THR A 81 9.16 -3.27 10.19
N ARG A 82 9.18 -2.27 11.08
CA ARG A 82 8.33 -1.07 10.99
C ARG A 82 8.31 -0.40 9.62
N LEU A 83 9.48 -0.27 8.99
CA LEU A 83 9.57 0.41 7.70
C LEU A 83 8.90 -0.39 6.57
N ILE A 84 8.98 -1.72 6.62
CA ILE A 84 8.25 -2.61 5.69
C ILE A 84 6.75 -2.56 6.00
N GLY A 85 6.38 -2.65 7.29
CA GLY A 85 4.99 -2.51 7.73
C GLY A 85 4.36 -1.19 7.29
N LEU A 86 5.11 -0.08 7.35
CA LEU A 86 4.65 1.22 6.87
C LEU A 86 4.37 1.19 5.36
N GLY A 87 5.27 0.59 4.56
CA GLY A 87 5.05 0.44 3.12
C GLY A 87 3.77 -0.33 2.81
N LEU A 88 3.59 -1.48 3.48
CA LEU A 88 2.42 -2.33 3.30
C LEU A 88 1.12 -1.64 3.75
N VAL A 89 1.13 -0.94 4.88
CA VAL A 89 -0.07 -0.23 5.36
C VAL A 89 -0.39 0.98 4.47
N VAL A 90 0.61 1.71 4.00
CA VAL A 90 0.41 2.83 3.07
C VAL A 90 -0.16 2.36 1.73
N HIS A 91 0.29 1.21 1.23
CA HIS A 91 -0.30 0.55 0.07
C HIS A 91 -1.79 0.29 0.27
N ILE A 92 -2.15 -0.37 1.38
CA ILE A 92 -3.56 -0.66 1.72
C ILE A 92 -4.38 0.63 1.83
N ILE A 93 -3.82 1.71 2.37
CA ILE A 93 -4.49 3.02 2.41
C ILE A 93 -4.75 3.53 0.99
N ALA A 94 -3.78 3.44 0.07
CA ALA A 94 -3.97 3.85 -1.32
C ALA A 94 -5.06 3.02 -2.02
N ASP A 95 -5.19 1.73 -1.73
CA ASP A 95 -6.25 0.89 -2.30
C ASP A 95 -7.62 1.17 -1.68
N ILE A 96 -7.68 1.49 -0.38
CA ILE A 96 -8.90 2.00 0.25
C ILE A 96 -9.35 3.30 -0.44
N THR A 97 -8.42 4.17 -0.84
CA THR A 97 -8.81 5.38 -1.58
C THR A 97 -9.45 5.04 -2.91
N ASP A 98 -8.94 4.05 -3.65
CA ASP A 98 -9.54 3.59 -4.90
C ASP A 98 -10.95 3.06 -4.68
N CYS A 99 -11.12 2.16 -3.70
CA CYS A 99 -12.42 1.62 -3.31
C CYS A 99 -13.45 2.68 -2.91
N SER A 100 -12.99 3.85 -2.44
CA SER A 100 -13.88 4.94 -2.01
C SER A 100 -14.41 5.79 -3.16
N PHE A 101 -13.86 5.65 -4.37
CA PHE A 101 -14.28 6.38 -5.57
C PHE A 101 -15.17 5.55 -6.51
N MET A 102 -15.46 4.31 -6.14
CA MET A 102 -16.30 3.36 -6.87
C MET A 102 -17.76 3.48 -6.46
#